data_AF-A0AAN8JMJ0-F1
#
_entry.id   AF-A0AAN8JMJ0-F1
#
_cell.length_a   1.000
_cell.length_b   1.000
_cell.length_c   1.000
_cell.angle_alpha   90.00
_cell.angle_beta   90.00
_cell.angle_gamma   90.00
#
_symmetry.space_group_name_H-M   'P 1'
#
loop_
_entity.id
_entity.type
_entity.pdbx_description
1 polymer ?
#
loop_
_entity_poly.entity_id
_entity_poly.type
_entity_poly.pdbx_seq_one_letter_code
_entity_poly.pdbx_strand_id
1 'polypeptide(L)'
;MLTEIEKQGFLSILKKLPKRDLISLKDTVTKGQITVEDSNEAIKVIISYSNTPNSLFKRKKIVRDYLFQYLHENGIVVSVQSDKQHLVNKILELWKSDLTNSQDCLMQDDDSNSGEGDNSQKHTTTTTTPLQPVTIIQNTHINIHVVQGDQNIVDGSHLTLPDPVPVYQNNQSCHPINQSNGDKCMNNSSSATDQVLAETFVRWFYKMMNSQNPSMNETPEDFGPHHFWNDVRLRLLTVASNSENSAEQFEGCEMVSHRLLAITKEELLLFNPNISAEGVRSKKDPHGLLAISVCGTVHRGNDCLGIFEQDFGLIRDPRFENNWKIKVTALNFRCSNVTTMPKLEEDKDLLAIATISSRNNSNNCLVLQ
;
A
#
# COMPACT_ATOMS: atom_id res chain seq x y z
N MET A 1 -23.30 9.82 22.62
CA MET A 1 -22.30 10.13 23.67
C MET A 1 -21.56 8.85 23.99
N LEU A 2 -20.29 8.95 24.37
CA LEU A 2 -19.46 7.77 24.68
C LEU A 2 -20.02 6.98 25.87
N THR A 3 -19.97 5.65 25.80
CA THR A 3 -20.29 4.75 26.93
C THR A 3 -19.23 4.87 28.02
N GLU A 4 -19.50 4.38 29.23
CA GLU A 4 -18.51 4.46 30.32
C GLU A 4 -17.23 3.66 30.00
N ILE A 5 -17.36 2.48 29.39
CA ILE A 5 -16.22 1.67 28.91
C ILE A 5 -15.42 2.44 27.87
N GLU A 6 -16.09 3.07 26.91
CA GLU A 6 -15.42 3.89 25.88
C GLU A 6 -14.68 5.07 26.50
N LYS A 7 -15.26 5.75 27.48
CA LYS A 7 -14.60 6.86 28.19
C LYS A 7 -13.35 6.38 28.92
N GLN A 8 -13.41 5.24 29.60
CA GLN A 8 -12.25 4.67 30.30
C GLN A 8 -11.16 4.24 29.31
N GLY A 9 -11.53 3.59 28.22
CA GLY A 9 -10.60 3.22 27.15
C GLY A 9 -9.91 4.44 26.53
N PHE A 10 -10.66 5.49 26.22
CA PHE A 10 -10.07 6.75 25.74
C PHE A 10 -9.20 7.42 26.79
N LEU A 11 -9.56 7.41 28.06
CA LEU A 11 -8.74 7.97 29.13
C LEU A 11 -7.36 7.28 29.20
N SER A 12 -7.33 5.95 29.08
CA SER A 12 -6.09 5.17 29.04
C SER A 12 -5.24 5.46 27.81
N ILE A 13 -5.85 5.63 26.63
CA ILE A 13 -5.14 5.97 25.38
C ILE A 13 -4.61 7.41 25.45
N LEU A 14 -5.45 8.38 25.86
CA LEU A 14 -5.12 9.80 25.86
C LEU A 14 -4.02 10.15 26.87
N LYS A 15 -3.93 9.45 28.01
CA LYS A 15 -2.83 9.61 28.97
C LYS A 15 -1.44 9.33 28.38
N LYS A 16 -1.36 8.57 27.29
CA LYS A 16 -0.09 8.23 26.63
C LYS A 16 0.36 9.29 25.62
N LEU A 17 -0.53 10.22 25.25
CA LEU A 17 -0.20 11.26 24.29
C LEU A 17 0.63 12.37 24.98
N PRO A 18 1.64 12.93 24.30
CA PRO A 18 2.37 14.06 24.83
C PRO A 18 1.47 15.30 24.93
N LYS A 19 1.74 16.17 25.90
CA LYS A 19 0.97 17.39 26.19
C LYS A 19 0.64 18.19 24.92
N ARG A 20 1.62 18.40 24.03
CA ARG A 20 1.44 19.14 22.77
C ARG A 20 0.34 18.54 21.88
N ASP A 21 0.30 17.22 21.76
CA ASP A 21 -0.68 16.53 20.92
C ASP A 21 -2.06 16.46 21.58
N LEU A 22 -2.11 16.39 22.92
CA LEU A 22 -3.35 16.52 23.69
C LEU A 22 -3.99 17.89 23.50
N ILE A 23 -3.23 18.99 23.61
CA ILE A 23 -3.76 20.34 23.40
C ILE A 23 -4.28 20.49 21.96
N SER A 24 -3.50 20.05 20.96
CA SER A 24 -3.91 20.08 19.55
C SER A 24 -5.18 19.27 19.28
N LEU A 25 -5.32 18.10 19.91
CA LEU A 25 -6.51 17.25 19.78
C LEU A 25 -7.72 17.89 20.46
N LYS A 26 -7.54 18.46 21.66
CA LYS A 26 -8.58 19.19 22.39
C LYS A 26 -9.10 20.37 21.57
N ASP A 27 -8.23 21.22 21.02
CA ASP A 27 -8.65 22.37 20.20
C ASP A 27 -9.45 21.92 18.96
N THR A 28 -9.07 20.78 18.41
CA THR A 28 -9.71 20.18 17.25
C THR A 28 -11.10 19.60 17.57
N VAL A 29 -11.30 19.08 18.78
CA VAL A 29 -12.58 18.52 19.25
C VAL A 29 -13.53 19.63 19.74
N THR A 30 -12.99 20.68 20.36
CA THR A 30 -13.78 21.81 20.87
C THR A 30 -13.93 22.96 19.87
N LYS A 31 -13.40 22.83 18.65
CA LYS A 31 -13.32 23.90 17.65
C LYS A 31 -12.68 25.18 18.20
N GLY A 32 -11.70 25.03 19.11
CA GLY A 32 -11.00 26.13 19.77
C GLY A 32 -11.82 26.91 20.82
N GLN A 33 -13.04 26.48 21.16
CA GLN A 33 -13.94 27.25 22.04
C GLN A 33 -13.64 27.13 23.53
N ILE A 34 -12.73 26.25 23.92
CA ILE A 34 -12.35 26.01 25.32
C ILE A 34 -10.86 26.24 25.40
N THR A 35 -10.37 27.01 26.37
CA THR A 35 -8.93 27.25 26.60
C THR A 35 -8.52 26.47 27.84
N VAL A 36 -7.71 25.43 27.64
CA VAL A 36 -7.21 24.56 28.71
C VAL A 36 -5.75 24.31 28.39
N GLU A 37 -4.91 24.47 29.40
CA GLU A 37 -3.45 24.33 29.29
C GLU A 37 -2.92 23.13 30.07
N ASP A 38 -3.74 22.51 30.92
CA ASP A 38 -3.39 21.31 31.68
C ASP A 38 -3.72 20.02 30.92
N SER A 39 -2.85 19.01 31.06
CA SER A 39 -2.99 17.72 30.38
C SER A 39 -4.23 16.95 30.85
N ASN A 40 -4.51 16.92 32.17
CA ASN A 40 -5.64 16.16 32.70
C ASN A 40 -6.97 16.81 32.36
N GLU A 41 -7.00 18.14 32.40
CA GLU A 41 -8.18 18.91 32.03
C GLU A 41 -8.44 18.81 30.51
N ALA A 42 -7.39 18.81 29.68
CA ALA A 42 -7.52 18.59 28.24
C ALA A 42 -8.11 17.20 27.91
N ILE A 43 -7.69 16.15 28.62
CA ILE A 43 -8.25 14.79 28.48
C ILE A 43 -9.74 14.79 28.81
N LYS A 44 -10.14 15.39 29.95
CA LYS A 44 -11.55 15.48 30.35
C LYS A 44 -12.38 16.17 29.27
N VAL A 45 -11.90 17.31 28.78
CA VAL A 45 -12.56 18.08 27.70
C VAL A 45 -12.69 17.26 26.42
N ILE A 46 -11.64 16.56 25.99
CA ILE A 46 -11.69 15.70 24.80
C ILE A 46 -12.78 14.64 24.95
N ILE A 47 -12.85 13.97 26.10
CA ILE A 47 -13.84 12.93 26.35
C ILE A 47 -15.26 13.51 26.39
N SER A 48 -15.45 14.64 27.07
CA SER A 48 -16.77 15.29 27.21
C SER A 48 -17.37 15.78 25.89
N TYR A 49 -16.53 16.26 24.96
CA TYR A 49 -16.97 16.83 23.69
C TYR A 49 -16.92 15.85 22.51
N SER A 50 -16.64 14.57 22.78
CA SER A 50 -16.59 13.52 21.76
C SER A 50 -17.90 12.75 21.69
N ASN A 51 -18.49 12.71 20.49
CA ASN A 51 -19.81 12.10 20.29
C ASN A 51 -19.76 10.60 19.99
N THR A 52 -18.75 10.16 19.24
CA THR A 52 -18.56 8.76 18.82
C THR A 52 -17.08 8.35 18.86
N PRO A 53 -16.75 7.10 19.21
CA PRO A 53 -15.36 6.62 19.24
C PRO A 53 -14.64 6.78 17.90
N ASN A 54 -15.32 6.45 16.81
CA ASN A 54 -14.75 6.50 15.46
C ASN A 54 -14.33 7.92 15.06
N SER A 55 -15.01 8.95 15.57
CA SER A 55 -14.65 10.34 15.29
C SER A 55 -13.31 10.73 15.92
N LEU A 56 -13.01 10.21 17.12
CA LEU A 56 -11.74 10.41 17.81
C LEU A 56 -10.64 9.60 17.15
N PHE A 57 -10.86 8.32 16.89
CA PHE A 57 -9.86 7.46 16.25
C PHE A 57 -9.44 7.94 14.86
N LYS A 58 -10.32 8.65 14.13
CA LYS A 58 -9.98 9.28 12.85
C LYS A 58 -9.06 10.49 12.97
N ARG A 59 -8.89 11.08 14.15
CA ARG A 59 -8.02 12.26 14.35
C ARG A 59 -6.55 11.86 14.20
N LYS A 60 -5.77 12.71 13.53
CA LYS A 60 -4.34 12.48 13.22
C LYS A 60 -3.47 12.29 14.45
N LYS A 61 -3.86 12.87 15.60
CA LYS A 61 -3.10 12.78 16.87
C LYS A 61 -3.23 11.44 17.58
N ILE A 62 -4.25 10.64 17.24
CA ILE A 62 -4.38 9.28 17.75
C ILE A 62 -3.68 8.36 16.75
N VAL A 63 -2.40 8.08 16.97
CA VAL A 63 -1.55 7.31 16.06
C VAL A 63 -1.57 5.81 16.43
N ARG A 64 -1.20 4.96 15.48
CA ARG A 64 -1.22 3.48 15.59
C ARG A 64 -0.56 2.97 16.88
N ASP A 65 0.58 3.54 17.25
CA ASP A 65 1.39 3.06 18.37
C ASP A 65 0.65 3.13 19.70
N TYR A 66 -0.11 4.20 19.95
CA TYR A 66 -0.92 4.33 21.16
C TYR A 66 -2.08 3.31 21.21
N LEU A 67 -2.62 2.94 20.05
CA LEU A 67 -3.67 1.92 19.95
C LEU A 67 -3.10 0.52 20.14
N PHE A 68 -1.94 0.26 19.54
CA PHE A 68 -1.21 -1.01 19.68
C PHE A 68 -0.82 -1.24 21.15
N GLN A 69 -0.26 -0.22 21.79
CA GLN A 69 0.13 -0.31 23.20
C GLN A 69 -1.09 -0.50 24.12
N TYR A 70 -2.21 0.17 23.84
CA TYR A 70 -3.45 -0.06 24.58
C TYR A 70 -3.94 -1.51 24.45
N LEU A 71 -3.95 -2.09 23.24
CA LEU A 71 -4.36 -3.48 23.03
C LEU A 71 -3.44 -4.48 23.76
N HIS A 72 -2.12 -4.24 23.70
CA HIS A 72 -1.14 -5.04 24.43
C HIS A 72 -1.36 -5.01 25.95
N GLU A 73 -1.66 -3.83 26.52
CA GLU A 73 -1.95 -3.67 27.96
C GLU A 73 -3.26 -4.34 28.38
N ASN A 74 -4.23 -4.49 27.47
CA ASN A 74 -5.47 -5.24 27.71
C ASN A 74 -5.31 -6.74 27.37
N GLY A 75 -4.08 -7.24 27.19
CA GLY A 75 -3.79 -8.65 26.96
C GLY A 75 -4.18 -9.17 25.57
N ILE A 76 -4.53 -8.28 24.62
CA ILE A 76 -4.88 -8.67 23.26
C ILE A 76 -3.61 -8.71 22.41
N VAL A 77 -3.26 -9.91 21.97
CA VAL A 77 -2.17 -10.10 21.01
C VAL A 77 -2.64 -9.66 19.63
N VAL A 78 -1.95 -8.66 19.08
CA VAL A 78 -2.17 -8.12 17.75
C VAL A 78 -0.86 -8.18 16.96
N SER A 79 -0.96 -8.41 15.65
CA SER A 79 0.22 -8.39 14.80
C SER A 79 0.88 -7.02 14.85
N VAL A 80 2.20 -6.99 14.96
CA VAL A 80 2.98 -5.74 14.87
C VAL A 80 2.76 -5.04 13.53
N GLN A 81 2.26 -5.73 12.50
CA GLN A 81 1.94 -5.16 11.18
C GLN A 81 0.47 -4.70 11.02
N SER A 82 -0.38 -4.87 12.04
CA SER A 82 -1.81 -4.52 11.95
C SER A 82 -2.04 -3.02 11.68
N ASP A 83 -2.73 -2.67 10.61
CA ASP A 83 -2.99 -1.26 10.30
C ASP A 83 -3.83 -0.56 11.40
N LYS A 84 -3.86 0.78 11.37
CA LYS A 84 -4.60 1.57 12.35
C LYS A 84 -6.10 1.22 12.41
N GLN A 85 -6.74 0.93 11.27
CA GLN A 85 -8.16 0.56 11.23
C GLN A 85 -8.38 -0.82 11.87
N HIS A 86 -7.50 -1.78 11.63
CA HIS A 86 -7.55 -3.09 12.27
C HIS A 86 -7.42 -2.99 13.80
N LEU A 87 -6.50 -2.16 14.30
CA LEU A 87 -6.38 -1.90 15.73
C LEU A 87 -7.62 -1.20 16.28
N VAL A 88 -8.16 -0.21 15.58
CA VAL A 88 -9.41 0.47 15.96
C VAL A 88 -10.55 -0.55 16.04
N ASN A 89 -10.70 -1.43 15.04
CA ASN A 89 -11.75 -2.44 15.02
C ASN A 89 -11.63 -3.40 16.20
N LYS A 90 -10.41 -3.87 16.52
CA LYS A 90 -10.17 -4.70 17.71
C LYS A 90 -10.47 -3.99 19.03
N ILE A 91 -10.15 -2.70 19.14
CA ILE A 91 -10.49 -1.91 20.33
C ILE A 91 -12.01 -1.75 20.47
N LEU A 92 -12.70 -1.48 19.37
CA LEU A 92 -14.16 -1.38 19.36
C LEU A 92 -14.82 -2.73 19.67
N GLU A 93 -14.22 -3.83 19.25
CA GLU A 93 -14.67 -5.19 19.56
C GLU A 93 -14.48 -5.50 21.05
N LEU A 94 -13.32 -5.18 21.63
CA LEU A 94 -13.06 -5.30 23.07
C LEU A 94 -14.11 -4.53 23.89
N TRP A 95 -14.40 -3.29 23.52
CA TRP A 95 -15.39 -2.48 24.24
C TRP A 95 -16.83 -2.97 24.07
N LYS A 96 -17.10 -3.76 23.03
CA LYS A 96 -18.40 -4.42 22.84
C LYS A 96 -18.52 -5.72 23.65
N SER A 97 -17.44 -6.50 23.77
CA SER A 97 -17.44 -7.74 24.56
C SER A 97 -17.53 -7.51 26.07
N ASP A 98 -17.04 -6.37 26.57
CA ASP A 98 -17.15 -6.02 27.99
C ASP A 98 -18.57 -5.52 28.39
N LEU A 99 -19.41 -5.15 27.40
CA LEU A 99 -20.82 -4.86 27.64
C LEU A 99 -21.63 -6.15 27.91
N THR A 100 -21.24 -7.28 27.33
CA THR A 100 -21.92 -8.57 27.52
C THR A 100 -21.49 -9.28 28.80
N ASN A 101 -20.26 -9.07 29.28
CA ASN A 101 -19.80 -9.63 30.56
C ASN A 101 -20.30 -8.85 31.79
N SER A 102 -20.88 -7.66 31.60
CA SER A 102 -21.43 -6.84 32.69
C SER A 102 -22.90 -7.15 33.01
N GLN A 103 -23.51 -8.17 32.39
CA GLN A 103 -24.89 -8.62 32.68
C GLN A 103 -25.02 -10.08 33.14
N ASP A 104 -23.93 -10.86 33.21
CA ASP A 104 -23.94 -12.20 33.81
C ASP A 104 -23.16 -12.22 35.13
N CYS A 105 -23.72 -11.60 36.16
CA CYS A 105 -23.32 -11.84 37.56
C CYS A 105 -24.47 -11.44 38.50
N LEU A 106 -25.60 -12.14 38.44
CA LEU A 106 -26.52 -12.34 39.57
C LEU A 106 -27.33 -13.63 39.36
N MET A 107 -26.79 -14.75 39.81
CA MET A 107 -27.36 -15.61 40.87
C MET A 107 -26.81 -17.03 40.74
N GLN A 108 -26.26 -17.45 41.87
CA GLN A 108 -25.82 -18.79 42.20
C GLN A 108 -27.02 -19.70 42.51
N ASP A 109 -26.73 -20.99 42.36
CA ASP A 109 -27.26 -22.14 43.09
C ASP A 109 -28.48 -22.93 42.56
N ASP A 110 -28.14 -24.20 42.37
CA ASP A 110 -28.84 -25.41 42.80
C ASP A 110 -29.85 -26.11 41.87
N ASP A 111 -29.35 -27.25 41.40
CA ASP A 111 -29.88 -28.60 41.58
C ASP A 111 -30.72 -29.26 40.48
N SER A 112 -30.18 -30.41 40.07
CA SER A 112 -30.87 -31.68 39.85
C SER A 112 -31.94 -31.84 38.75
N ASN A 113 -31.56 -32.73 37.81
CA ASN A 113 -32.31 -33.93 37.40
C ASN A 113 -33.37 -33.86 36.28
N SER A 114 -33.23 -34.84 35.38
CA SER A 114 -34.24 -35.60 34.60
C SER A 114 -35.19 -34.88 33.64
N GLY A 115 -35.38 -35.47 32.47
CA GLY A 115 -36.69 -35.46 31.81
C GLY A 115 -36.66 -35.35 30.30
N GLU A 116 -37.06 -36.46 29.66
CA GLU A 116 -37.47 -36.58 28.26
C GLU A 116 -38.54 -35.55 27.84
N GLY A 117 -38.70 -35.32 26.54
CA GLY A 117 -40.02 -34.94 26.01
C GLY A 117 -40.07 -33.93 24.86
N ASP A 118 -40.04 -34.49 23.65
CA ASP A 118 -40.99 -34.22 22.56
C ASP A 118 -40.87 -33.00 21.61
N ASN A 119 -41.26 -33.33 20.38
CA ASN A 119 -41.32 -32.57 19.15
C ASN A 119 -42.19 -31.32 19.21
N SER A 120 -41.77 -30.29 18.45
CA SER A 120 -42.69 -29.65 17.51
C SER A 120 -41.94 -28.89 16.42
N GLN A 121 -42.18 -29.33 15.19
CA GLN A 121 -41.98 -28.55 13.98
C GLN A 121 -42.77 -27.25 14.06
N LYS A 122 -42.12 -26.11 13.78
CA LYS A 122 -42.74 -24.96 13.10
C LYS A 122 -41.68 -24.16 12.35
N HIS A 123 -41.89 -24.09 11.04
CA HIS A 123 -41.18 -23.29 10.07
C HIS A 123 -41.03 -21.82 10.49
N THR A 124 -39.82 -21.28 10.39
CA THR A 124 -39.62 -19.87 9.98
C THR A 124 -38.45 -19.79 9.00
N THR A 125 -38.73 -19.09 7.91
CA THR A 125 -37.95 -18.86 6.70
C THR A 125 -36.62 -18.16 6.96
N THR A 126 -35.51 -18.82 6.66
CA THR A 126 -34.21 -18.18 6.44
C THR A 126 -34.18 -17.63 5.01
N THR A 127 -34.22 -16.30 4.89
CA THR A 127 -33.94 -15.58 3.65
C THR A 127 -32.44 -15.67 3.38
N THR A 128 -32.04 -16.73 2.66
CA THR A 128 -30.71 -16.88 2.09
C THR A 128 -30.51 -15.79 1.05
N THR A 129 -29.75 -14.76 1.41
CA THR A 129 -29.26 -13.78 0.45
C THR A 129 -28.20 -14.49 -0.40
N PRO A 130 -28.32 -14.52 -1.74
CA PRO A 130 -27.35 -15.20 -2.57
C PRO A 130 -26.01 -14.48 -2.46
N LEU A 131 -25.02 -15.20 -1.92
CA LEU A 131 -23.61 -14.84 -2.03
C LEU A 131 -23.31 -14.65 -3.52
N GLN A 132 -22.94 -13.42 -3.88
CA GLN A 132 -22.37 -13.17 -5.19
C GLN A 132 -21.15 -14.08 -5.37
N PRO A 133 -20.94 -14.67 -6.55
CA PRO A 133 -19.78 -15.49 -6.79
C PRO A 133 -18.54 -14.63 -6.53
N VAL A 134 -17.73 -15.03 -5.55
CA VAL A 134 -16.35 -14.57 -5.43
C VAL A 134 -15.72 -14.89 -6.77
N THR A 135 -15.40 -13.87 -7.56
CA THR A 135 -14.62 -14.04 -8.77
C THR A 135 -13.30 -14.66 -8.33
N ILE A 136 -13.12 -15.95 -8.61
CA ILE A 136 -11.82 -16.61 -8.48
C ILE A 136 -10.90 -15.83 -9.40
N ILE A 137 -9.96 -15.09 -8.82
CA ILE A 137 -8.91 -14.41 -9.57
C ILE A 137 -8.12 -15.53 -10.24
N GLN A 138 -8.35 -15.74 -11.54
CA GLN A 138 -7.48 -16.60 -12.34
C GLN A 138 -6.15 -15.86 -12.46
N ASN A 139 -5.19 -16.21 -11.61
CA ASN A 139 -3.81 -15.79 -11.81
C ASN A 139 -3.36 -16.39 -13.14
N THR A 140 -3.26 -15.55 -14.15
CA THR A 140 -2.55 -15.87 -15.38
C THR A 140 -1.07 -15.98 -15.03
N HIS A 141 -0.38 -17.00 -15.56
CA HIS A 141 1.05 -17.16 -15.35
C HIS A 141 1.83 -16.50 -16.48
N ILE A 142 2.86 -15.70 -16.15
CA ILE A 142 3.83 -15.23 -17.15
C ILE A 142 4.71 -16.41 -17.57
N ASN A 143 4.38 -17.02 -18.70
CA ASN A 143 5.19 -18.09 -19.31
C ASN A 143 6.36 -17.49 -20.08
N ILE A 144 7.49 -17.29 -19.38
CA ILE A 144 8.77 -16.90 -19.97
C ILE A 144 9.82 -17.98 -19.67
N HIS A 145 10.50 -18.43 -20.73
CA HIS A 145 11.60 -19.39 -20.69
C HIS A 145 12.86 -18.79 -21.33
N VAL A 146 14.03 -19.28 -20.92
CA VAL A 146 15.32 -18.90 -21.50
C VAL A 146 15.33 -19.24 -22.99
N VAL A 147 15.74 -18.28 -23.81
CA VAL A 147 15.97 -18.50 -25.25
C VAL A 147 17.29 -19.26 -25.38
N GLN A 148 17.25 -20.59 -25.48
CA GLN A 148 18.45 -21.37 -25.81
C GLN A 148 18.89 -21.01 -27.23
N GLY A 149 19.95 -20.21 -27.34
CA GLY A 149 20.70 -20.07 -28.59
C GLY A 149 21.54 -21.31 -28.83
N ASP A 150 21.61 -21.78 -30.07
CA ASP A 150 22.45 -22.91 -30.48
C ASP A 150 23.86 -22.79 -29.92
N GLN A 151 24.30 -23.82 -29.19
CA GLN A 151 25.61 -23.87 -28.57
C GLN A 151 26.70 -23.94 -29.64
N ASN A 152 27.43 -22.84 -29.83
CA ASN A 152 28.82 -22.90 -30.21
C ASN A 152 29.66 -22.46 -29.02
N ILE A 153 30.42 -23.43 -28.51
CA ILE A 153 31.35 -23.31 -27.38
C ILE A 153 32.39 -22.25 -27.76
N VAL A 154 32.34 -21.11 -27.07
CA VAL A 154 33.52 -20.28 -26.85
C VAL A 154 33.56 -19.93 -25.37
N ASP A 155 34.67 -20.34 -24.76
CA ASP A 155 35.03 -20.27 -23.36
C ASP A 155 34.76 -18.87 -22.76
N GLY A 156 33.74 -18.78 -21.91
CA GLY A 156 33.26 -17.54 -21.30
C GLY A 156 33.43 -17.59 -19.79
N SER A 157 34.66 -17.48 -19.34
CA SER A 157 34.94 -17.24 -17.93
C SER A 157 34.40 -15.86 -17.51
N HIS A 158 33.72 -15.86 -16.37
CA HIS A 158 33.58 -14.73 -15.44
C HIS A 158 32.61 -13.60 -15.83
N LEU A 159 31.31 -13.85 -15.63
CA LEU A 159 30.41 -12.85 -15.07
C LEU A 159 30.10 -13.25 -13.62
N THR A 160 31.03 -12.95 -12.71
CA THR A 160 30.68 -12.94 -11.29
C THR A 160 29.65 -11.87 -11.06
N LEU A 161 28.62 -12.24 -10.30
CA LEU A 161 27.80 -11.31 -9.55
C LEU A 161 28.72 -10.23 -8.94
N PRO A 162 28.50 -8.93 -9.21
CA PRO A 162 29.16 -7.91 -8.41
C PRO A 162 28.71 -8.11 -6.97
N ASP A 163 29.67 -8.04 -6.05
CA ASP A 163 29.46 -8.13 -4.60
C ASP A 163 28.25 -7.30 -4.16
N PRO A 164 27.52 -7.73 -3.11
CA PRO A 164 26.45 -6.93 -2.52
C PRO A 164 27.01 -5.55 -2.17
N VAL A 165 26.50 -4.53 -2.86
CA VAL A 165 26.87 -3.14 -2.61
C VAL A 165 26.68 -2.88 -1.11
N PRO A 166 27.68 -2.34 -0.39
CA PRO A 166 27.53 -2.08 1.03
C PRO A 166 26.33 -1.16 1.25
N VAL A 167 25.37 -1.69 1.99
CA VAL A 167 24.20 -0.97 2.49
C VAL A 167 24.71 0.17 3.36
N TYR A 168 24.71 1.39 2.81
CA TYR A 168 24.70 2.58 3.67
C TYR A 168 23.39 2.55 4.44
N GLN A 169 23.46 2.07 5.68
CA GLN A 169 22.40 2.24 6.67
C GLN A 169 22.22 3.74 6.93
N ASN A 170 21.35 4.37 6.14
CA ASN A 170 20.67 5.59 6.54
C ASN A 170 19.18 5.26 6.65
N ASN A 171 18.79 4.86 7.87
CA ASN A 171 17.40 4.84 8.28
C ASN A 171 16.91 6.29 8.36
N GLN A 172 16.44 6.84 7.24
CA GLN A 172 15.66 8.07 7.23
C GLN A 172 14.41 7.87 6.36
N SER A 173 13.27 7.85 7.05
CA SER A 173 11.99 8.32 6.53
C SER A 173 12.19 9.53 5.63
N CYS A 174 11.60 9.52 4.44
CA CYS A 174 11.68 10.59 3.45
C CYS A 174 11.29 11.96 4.05
N HIS A 175 12.26 12.81 4.35
CA HIS A 175 12.09 14.24 4.58
C HIS A 175 13.09 15.02 3.71
N PRO A 176 12.64 15.91 2.80
CA PRO A 176 13.52 16.87 2.17
C PRO A 176 13.82 18.03 3.13
N ILE A 177 15.10 18.34 3.30
CA ILE A 177 15.61 19.51 4.03
C ILE A 177 15.39 20.75 3.15
N ASN A 178 14.61 21.72 3.63
CA ASN A 178 14.57 23.06 3.07
C ASN A 178 15.83 23.83 3.51
N GLN A 179 16.71 24.14 2.57
CA GLN A 179 17.64 25.26 2.73
C GLN A 179 17.16 26.42 1.85
N SER A 180 16.78 27.50 2.52
CA SER A 180 16.56 28.81 1.93
C SER A 180 17.90 29.40 1.48
N ASN A 181 17.99 29.83 0.23
CA ASN A 181 18.64 31.07 -0.15
C ASN A 181 18.21 31.47 -1.57
N GLY A 182 17.81 32.73 -1.73
CA GLY A 182 17.40 33.30 -3.01
C GLY A 182 18.59 33.56 -3.92
N ASP A 183 18.44 33.29 -5.22
CA ASP A 183 18.39 34.31 -6.26
C ASP A 183 18.09 33.67 -7.64
N LYS A 184 17.55 34.50 -8.55
CA LYS A 184 16.88 34.15 -9.81
C LYS A 184 17.78 33.46 -10.86
N CYS A 185 17.21 32.50 -11.62
CA CYS A 185 16.99 32.54 -13.09
C CYS A 185 16.90 31.15 -13.77
N MET A 186 15.90 31.00 -14.66
CA MET A 186 15.74 30.04 -15.79
C MET A 186 15.52 28.52 -15.54
N ASN A 187 14.23 28.12 -15.62
CA ASN A 187 13.61 27.03 -16.39
C ASN A 187 14.35 25.69 -16.72
N ASN A 188 15.30 25.22 -15.90
CA ASN A 188 15.85 23.85 -16.00
C ASN A 188 15.79 23.05 -14.68
N SER A 189 15.27 23.63 -13.60
CA SER A 189 15.32 23.00 -12.25
C SER A 189 14.25 21.94 -12.01
N SER A 190 13.07 22.04 -12.66
CA SER A 190 11.96 21.10 -12.40
C SER A 190 12.23 19.69 -12.92
N SER A 191 12.88 19.56 -14.09
CA SER A 191 13.20 18.27 -14.69
C SER A 191 14.24 17.49 -13.87
N ALA A 192 15.26 18.17 -13.33
CA ALA A 192 16.26 17.52 -12.48
C ALA A 192 15.66 17.00 -11.17
N THR A 193 14.76 17.77 -10.53
CA THR A 193 14.08 17.32 -9.32
C THR A 193 13.10 16.17 -9.58
N ASP A 194 12.40 16.20 -10.71
CA ASP A 194 11.47 15.14 -11.10
C ASP A 194 12.21 13.85 -11.49
N GLN A 195 13.42 13.96 -12.06
CA GLN A 195 14.29 12.82 -12.37
C GLN A 195 14.81 12.15 -11.10
N VAL A 196 15.32 12.92 -10.12
CA VAL A 196 15.77 12.38 -8.82
C VAL A 196 14.64 11.67 -8.09
N LEU A 197 13.43 12.24 -8.13
CA LEU A 197 12.24 11.62 -7.57
C LEU A 197 11.93 10.29 -8.27
N ALA A 198 12.00 10.25 -9.60
CA ALA A 198 11.73 9.05 -10.38
C ALA A 198 12.72 7.92 -10.06
N GLU A 199 14.02 8.21 -10.02
CA GLU A 199 15.02 7.21 -9.63
C GLU A 199 14.80 6.71 -8.20
N THR A 200 14.46 7.62 -7.28
CA THR A 200 14.16 7.26 -5.88
C THR A 200 12.94 6.34 -5.81
N PHE A 201 11.88 6.66 -6.55
CA PHE A 201 10.68 5.84 -6.67
C PHE A 201 10.99 4.46 -7.24
N VAL A 202 11.77 4.37 -8.33
CA VAL A 202 12.09 3.09 -8.97
C VAL A 202 12.93 2.21 -8.04
N ARG A 203 13.95 2.76 -7.36
CA ARG A 203 14.74 2.02 -6.37
C ARG A 203 13.84 1.46 -5.26
N TRP A 204 12.97 2.30 -4.70
CA TRP A 204 12.04 1.89 -3.66
C TRP A 204 11.06 0.82 -4.14
N PHE A 205 10.40 1.03 -5.29
CA PHE A 205 9.35 0.15 -5.78
C PHE A 205 9.89 -1.26 -6.07
N TYR A 206 10.99 -1.39 -6.81
CA TYR A 206 11.53 -2.71 -7.13
C TYR A 206 12.22 -3.38 -5.95
N LYS A 207 12.80 -2.64 -5.01
CA LYS A 207 13.26 -3.22 -3.74
C LYS A 207 12.09 -3.85 -2.98
N MET A 208 11.02 -3.09 -2.81
CA MET A 208 9.80 -3.54 -2.12
C MET A 208 9.15 -4.72 -2.83
N MET A 209 9.01 -4.67 -4.15
CA MET A 209 8.42 -5.72 -4.98
C MET A 209 9.27 -7.00 -5.00
N ASN A 210 10.59 -6.89 -5.20
CA ASN A 210 11.48 -8.05 -5.21
C ASN A 210 11.58 -8.71 -3.83
N SER A 211 11.49 -7.96 -2.73
CA SER A 211 11.51 -8.53 -1.37
C SER A 211 10.37 -9.54 -1.12
N GLN A 212 9.34 -9.57 -1.97
CA GLN A 212 8.26 -10.56 -1.91
C GLN A 212 8.64 -11.92 -2.50
N ASN A 213 9.74 -11.98 -3.25
CA ASN A 213 10.21 -13.22 -3.87
C ASN A 213 10.85 -14.12 -2.80
N PRO A 214 10.40 -15.38 -2.62
CA PRO A 214 10.93 -16.29 -1.60
C PRO A 214 12.43 -16.58 -1.69
N SER A 215 13.07 -16.33 -2.83
CA SER A 215 14.53 -16.48 -2.99
C SER A 215 15.33 -15.33 -2.36
N MET A 216 14.69 -14.20 -2.05
CA MET A 216 15.32 -13.12 -1.31
C MET A 216 15.41 -13.51 0.16
N ASN A 217 16.62 -13.57 0.70
CA ASN A 217 16.88 -13.87 2.11
C ASN A 217 16.65 -12.63 3.01
N GLU A 218 15.61 -11.86 2.73
CA GLU A 218 15.28 -10.61 3.42
C GLU A 218 13.84 -10.67 3.94
N THR A 219 13.52 -9.86 4.96
CA THR A 219 12.13 -9.70 5.39
C THR A 219 11.36 -8.93 4.31
N PRO A 220 10.22 -9.47 3.80
CA PRO A 220 9.44 -8.78 2.79
C PRO A 220 8.99 -7.40 3.29
N GLU A 221 9.19 -6.37 2.47
CA GLU A 221 8.68 -5.03 2.71
C GLU A 221 7.14 -5.00 2.52
N ASP A 222 6.50 -3.92 2.95
CA ASP A 222 5.04 -3.79 2.88
C ASP A 222 4.57 -3.48 1.44
N PHE A 223 4.19 -4.51 0.69
CA PHE A 223 3.62 -4.37 -0.66
C PHE A 223 2.12 -4.68 -0.65
N GLY A 224 1.28 -3.72 -1.07
CA GLY A 224 -0.17 -3.93 -1.12
C GLY A 224 -0.97 -2.84 -1.82
N PRO A 225 -2.32 -2.94 -1.80
CA PRO A 225 -3.23 -2.06 -2.54
C PRO A 225 -3.13 -0.58 -2.12
N HIS A 226 -2.61 -0.30 -0.92
CA HIS A 226 -2.46 1.05 -0.39
C HIS A 226 -1.47 1.93 -1.17
N HIS A 227 -0.56 1.35 -1.97
CA HIS A 227 0.35 2.08 -2.87
C HIS A 227 -0.31 2.56 -4.17
N PHE A 228 -1.54 2.12 -4.44
CA PHE A 228 -2.25 2.36 -5.69
C PHE A 228 -3.51 3.20 -5.46
N TRP A 229 -3.94 3.95 -6.48
CA TRP A 229 -5.29 4.53 -6.48
C TRP A 229 -6.34 3.44 -6.60
N ASN A 230 -7.53 3.66 -6.04
CA ASN A 230 -8.60 2.65 -6.04
C ASN A 230 -8.97 2.18 -7.45
N ASP A 231 -8.87 3.06 -8.44
CA ASP A 231 -9.16 2.81 -9.86
C ASP A 231 -7.87 2.73 -10.70
N VAL A 232 -6.77 2.25 -10.10
CA VAL A 232 -5.53 1.99 -10.83
C VAL A 232 -5.78 0.99 -11.96
N ARG A 233 -5.06 1.16 -13.07
CA ARG A 233 -5.02 0.19 -14.17
C ARG A 233 -3.62 -0.34 -14.39
N LEU A 234 -3.49 -1.65 -14.54
CA LEU A 234 -2.30 -2.34 -15.00
C LEU A 234 -2.55 -2.87 -16.40
N ARG A 235 -1.62 -2.59 -17.33
CA ARG A 235 -1.48 -3.34 -18.58
C ARG A 235 -0.24 -4.21 -18.49
N LEU A 236 -0.38 -5.48 -18.81
CA LEU A 236 0.72 -6.44 -18.85
C LEU A 236 0.86 -6.97 -20.28
N LEU A 237 2.01 -6.78 -20.89
CA LEU A 237 2.33 -7.29 -22.22
C LEU A 237 3.51 -8.25 -22.11
N THR A 238 3.37 -9.46 -22.64
CA THR A 238 4.48 -10.40 -22.78
C THR A 238 4.75 -10.65 -24.25
N VAL A 239 5.97 -10.35 -24.68
CA VAL A 239 6.46 -10.62 -26.03
C VAL A 239 7.46 -11.77 -25.95
N ALA A 240 7.00 -12.95 -26.36
CA ALA A 240 7.83 -14.15 -26.41
C ALA A 240 8.40 -14.36 -27.81
N SER A 241 9.58 -14.94 -27.89
CA SER A 241 10.31 -15.11 -29.16
C SER A 241 9.58 -16.06 -30.13
N ASN A 242 8.92 -17.09 -29.59
CA ASN A 242 8.39 -18.23 -30.34
C ASN A 242 6.93 -18.58 -30.00
N SER A 243 6.20 -17.70 -29.31
CA SER A 243 4.78 -17.91 -28.96
C SER A 243 3.97 -16.64 -29.17
N GLU A 244 2.65 -16.76 -29.14
CA GLU A 244 1.76 -15.60 -29.24
C GLU A 244 2.04 -14.60 -28.11
N ASN A 245 2.02 -13.32 -28.47
CA ASN A 245 2.13 -12.24 -27.49
C ASN A 245 0.89 -12.27 -26.60
N SER A 246 1.07 -12.23 -25.28
CA SER A 246 -0.05 -12.07 -24.34
C SER A 246 -0.20 -10.61 -23.95
N ALA A 247 -1.44 -10.13 -23.94
CA ALA A 247 -1.78 -8.80 -23.45
C ALA A 247 -2.94 -8.92 -22.47
N GLU A 248 -2.72 -8.43 -21.26
CA GLU A 248 -3.65 -8.54 -20.15
C GLU A 248 -3.88 -7.16 -19.52
N GLN A 249 -5.06 -6.98 -18.93
CA GLN A 249 -5.42 -5.76 -18.25
C GLN A 249 -6.11 -6.05 -16.93
N PHE A 250 -5.68 -5.34 -15.89
CA PHE A 250 -6.25 -5.42 -14.55
C PHE A 250 -6.65 -4.02 -14.10
N GLU A 251 -7.75 -3.93 -13.36
CA GLU A 251 -8.27 -2.67 -12.82
C GLU A 251 -8.63 -2.83 -11.35
N GLY A 252 -8.37 -1.79 -10.57
CA GLY A 252 -8.59 -1.79 -9.12
C GLY A 252 -7.32 -2.09 -8.33
N CYS A 253 -7.14 -1.40 -7.21
CA CYS A 253 -5.92 -1.52 -6.39
C CYS A 253 -5.70 -2.96 -5.86
N GLU A 254 -6.76 -3.67 -5.51
CA GLU A 254 -6.68 -5.06 -5.06
C GLU A 254 -6.15 -5.96 -6.18
N MET A 255 -6.79 -5.97 -7.35
CA MET A 255 -6.38 -6.83 -8.47
C MET A 255 -4.98 -6.50 -9.00
N VAL A 256 -4.66 -5.21 -9.13
CA VAL A 256 -3.35 -4.77 -9.60
C VAL A 256 -2.25 -5.15 -8.62
N SER A 257 -2.45 -4.92 -7.31
CA SER A 257 -1.46 -5.30 -6.31
C SER A 257 -1.28 -6.82 -6.23
N HIS A 258 -2.37 -7.59 -6.23
CA HIS A 258 -2.30 -9.06 -6.25
C HIS A 258 -1.57 -9.60 -7.47
N ARG A 259 -1.86 -9.08 -8.67
CA ARG A 259 -1.19 -9.55 -9.89
C ARG A 259 0.31 -9.27 -9.87
N LEU A 260 0.68 -8.05 -9.49
CA LEU A 260 2.08 -7.65 -9.37
C LEU A 260 2.82 -8.46 -8.29
N LEU A 261 2.15 -8.79 -7.18
CA LEU A 261 2.69 -9.66 -6.14
C LEU A 261 2.90 -11.10 -6.65
N ALA A 262 1.96 -11.64 -7.43
CA ALA A 262 2.08 -12.99 -7.99
C ALA A 262 3.31 -13.13 -8.91
N ILE A 263 3.66 -12.09 -9.67
CA ILE A 263 4.84 -12.08 -10.56
C ILE A 263 6.13 -12.37 -9.76
N THR A 264 6.31 -11.77 -8.58
CA THR A 264 7.51 -12.00 -7.78
C THR A 264 7.40 -13.19 -6.84
N LYS A 265 6.23 -13.41 -6.25
CA LYS A 265 6.05 -14.41 -5.19
C LYS A 265 5.72 -15.80 -5.70
N GLU A 266 4.93 -15.90 -6.77
CA GLU A 266 4.44 -17.17 -7.31
C GLU A 266 5.24 -17.57 -8.56
N GLU A 267 5.50 -16.63 -9.46
CA GLU A 267 6.26 -16.88 -10.70
C GLU A 267 7.78 -16.73 -10.54
N LEU A 268 8.20 -16.32 -9.33
CA LEU A 268 9.59 -16.20 -8.89
C LEU A 268 10.45 -15.28 -9.75
N LEU A 269 9.84 -14.27 -10.39
CA LEU A 269 10.60 -13.29 -11.16
C LEU A 269 11.26 -12.26 -10.22
N LEU A 270 12.49 -11.89 -10.56
CA LEU A 270 13.26 -10.82 -9.94
C LEU A 270 13.57 -9.76 -10.99
N PHE A 271 13.30 -8.51 -10.64
CA PHE A 271 13.57 -7.36 -11.50
C PHE A 271 14.91 -6.73 -11.14
N ASN A 272 15.77 -6.51 -12.14
CA ASN A 272 16.98 -5.73 -12.00
C ASN A 272 16.85 -4.45 -12.85
N PRO A 273 16.27 -3.38 -12.29
CA PRO A 273 16.07 -2.12 -13.01
C PRO A 273 17.41 -1.43 -13.31
N ASN A 274 17.53 -0.85 -14.51
CA ASN A 274 18.63 0.06 -14.82
C ASN A 274 18.34 1.44 -14.20
N ILE A 275 18.97 1.74 -13.06
CA ILE A 275 18.76 3.00 -12.32
C ILE A 275 19.63 4.17 -12.83
N SER A 276 20.41 3.96 -13.90
CA SER A 276 21.17 5.05 -14.52
C SER A 276 20.25 6.06 -15.22
N ALA A 277 20.82 7.21 -15.59
CA ALA A 277 20.12 8.24 -16.36
C ALA A 277 19.57 7.74 -17.72
N GLU A 278 20.10 6.63 -18.24
CA GLU A 278 19.64 6.01 -19.49
C GLU A 278 18.55 4.95 -19.27
N GLY A 279 18.37 4.49 -18.02
CA GLY A 279 17.43 3.43 -17.67
C GLY A 279 16.16 3.90 -16.97
N VAL A 280 16.15 5.13 -16.45
CA VAL A 280 14.97 5.79 -15.85
C VAL A 280 14.76 7.15 -16.50
N ARG A 281 13.52 7.46 -16.87
CA ARG A 281 13.12 8.81 -17.31
C ARG A 281 11.83 9.23 -16.67
N SER A 282 11.65 10.53 -16.46
CA SER A 282 10.39 11.09 -16.01
C SER A 282 9.93 12.30 -16.79
N LYS A 283 8.60 12.49 -16.81
CA LYS A 283 7.94 13.64 -17.41
C LYS A 283 6.70 13.97 -16.60
N LYS A 284 6.58 15.21 -16.17
CA LYS A 284 5.41 15.70 -15.45
C LYS A 284 4.45 16.37 -16.41
N ASP A 285 3.16 16.05 -16.29
CA ASP A 285 2.12 16.71 -17.06
C ASP A 285 1.59 17.97 -16.31
N PRO A 286 0.89 18.89 -17.01
CA PRO A 286 0.32 20.08 -16.39
C PRO A 286 -0.72 19.79 -15.30
N HIS A 287 -1.32 18.60 -15.30
CA HIS A 287 -2.37 18.20 -14.36
C HIS A 287 -1.82 17.53 -13.10
N GLY A 288 -0.49 17.45 -12.95
CA GLY A 288 0.18 16.96 -11.75
C GLY A 288 0.45 15.45 -11.74
N LEU A 289 0.18 14.75 -12.84
CA LEU A 289 0.64 13.39 -13.05
C LEU A 289 2.14 13.40 -13.36
N LEU A 290 2.91 12.58 -12.64
CA LEU A 290 4.30 12.30 -12.96
C LEU A 290 4.38 10.94 -13.68
N ALA A 291 4.69 10.98 -14.97
CA ALA A 291 5.00 9.79 -15.75
C ALA A 291 6.46 9.39 -15.50
N ILE A 292 6.71 8.11 -15.24
CA ILE A 292 8.03 7.52 -15.04
C ILE A 292 8.12 6.30 -15.94
N SER A 293 9.19 6.18 -16.72
CA SER A 293 9.56 4.94 -17.40
C SER A 293 10.84 4.40 -16.82
N VAL A 294 10.92 3.08 -16.75
CA VAL A 294 12.10 2.33 -16.33
C VAL A 294 12.25 1.09 -17.20
N CYS A 295 13.48 0.77 -17.59
CA CYS A 295 13.81 -0.52 -18.18
C CYS A 295 14.80 -1.29 -17.31
N GLY A 296 14.92 -2.59 -17.56
CA GLY A 296 15.90 -3.43 -16.89
C GLY A 296 15.83 -4.87 -17.35
N THR A 297 16.44 -5.74 -16.57
CA THR A 297 16.46 -7.18 -16.84
C THR A 297 15.57 -7.94 -15.87
N VAL A 298 15.06 -9.08 -16.31
CA VAL A 298 14.21 -9.98 -15.51
C VAL A 298 14.92 -11.30 -15.37
N HIS A 299 14.93 -11.83 -14.15
CA HIS A 299 15.65 -13.05 -13.81
C HIS A 299 14.74 -14.02 -13.08
N ARG A 300 15.05 -15.31 -13.21
CA ARG A 300 14.50 -16.37 -12.36
C ARG A 300 15.69 -17.20 -11.87
N GLY A 301 15.99 -17.11 -10.58
CA GLY A 301 17.26 -17.63 -10.06
C GLY A 301 18.44 -16.93 -10.75
N ASN A 302 19.36 -17.72 -11.31
CA ASN A 302 20.54 -17.20 -12.03
C ASN A 302 20.29 -16.96 -13.53
N ASP A 303 19.10 -17.30 -14.03
CA ASP A 303 18.79 -17.22 -15.45
C ASP A 303 18.24 -15.84 -15.79
N CYS A 304 18.90 -15.13 -16.70
CA CYS A 304 18.37 -13.92 -17.30
C CYS A 304 17.33 -14.30 -18.37
N LEU A 305 16.07 -13.95 -18.12
CA LEU A 305 14.94 -14.30 -18.96
C LEU A 305 14.71 -13.30 -20.10
N GLY A 306 15.18 -12.07 -19.94
CA GLY A 306 15.00 -11.02 -20.92
C GLY A 306 15.00 -9.62 -20.31
N ILE A 307 14.34 -8.71 -21.02
CA ILE A 307 14.21 -7.31 -20.64
C ILE A 307 12.78 -7.01 -20.21
N PHE A 308 12.63 -6.05 -19.31
CA PHE A 308 11.35 -5.42 -19.06
C PHE A 308 11.43 -3.92 -19.29
N GLU A 309 10.27 -3.36 -19.63
CA GLU A 309 10.02 -1.93 -19.52
C GLU A 309 8.75 -1.72 -18.72
N GLN A 310 8.79 -0.84 -17.73
CA GLN A 310 7.62 -0.47 -16.96
C GLN A 310 7.42 1.03 -16.96
N ASP A 311 6.19 1.41 -17.21
CA ASP A 311 5.73 2.78 -17.23
C ASP A 311 4.78 2.98 -16.05
N PHE A 312 4.97 4.04 -15.27
CA PHE A 312 4.14 4.40 -14.12
C PHE A 312 3.58 5.82 -14.32
N GLY A 313 2.31 6.00 -13.99
CA GLY A 313 1.71 7.32 -13.79
C GLY A 313 1.40 7.53 -12.32
N LEU A 314 2.11 8.46 -11.68
CA LEU A 314 1.94 8.78 -10.26
C LEU A 314 1.14 10.07 -10.08
N ILE A 315 0.18 10.05 -9.15
CA ILE A 315 -0.55 11.26 -8.74
C ILE A 315 -0.40 11.41 -7.22
N ARG A 316 -0.16 12.64 -6.75
CA ARG A 316 -0.15 12.95 -5.32
C ARG A 316 -1.54 12.79 -4.73
N ASP A 317 -1.63 12.06 -3.61
CA ASP A 317 -2.84 12.00 -2.80
C ASP A 317 -2.97 13.30 -1.99
N PRO A 318 -3.97 14.14 -2.26
CA PRO A 318 -4.14 15.41 -1.55
C PRO A 318 -4.47 15.24 -0.06
N ARG A 319 -4.79 14.02 0.40
CA ARG A 319 -5.14 13.74 1.81
C ARG A 319 -3.91 13.65 2.70
N PHE A 320 -2.73 13.39 2.14
CA PHE A 320 -1.48 13.17 2.85
C PHE A 320 -0.32 13.90 2.16
N GLU A 321 0.51 14.62 2.92
CA GLU A 321 1.69 15.26 2.34
C GLU A 321 2.69 14.23 1.82
N ASN A 322 3.27 14.50 0.64
CA ASN A 322 4.27 13.65 -0.02
C ASN A 322 3.83 12.19 -0.29
N ASN A 323 2.53 11.94 -0.42
CA ASN A 323 2.00 10.61 -0.71
C ASN A 323 1.73 10.44 -2.21
N TRP A 324 2.68 9.93 -2.97
CA TRP A 324 2.48 9.59 -4.38
C TRP A 324 1.88 8.20 -4.50
N LYS A 325 0.79 8.06 -5.28
CA LYS A 325 0.17 6.76 -5.55
C LYS A 325 0.15 6.45 -7.04
N ILE A 326 0.26 5.17 -7.36
CA ILE A 326 0.23 4.69 -8.74
C ILE A 326 -1.21 4.73 -9.27
N LYS A 327 -1.45 5.51 -10.32
CA LYS A 327 -2.74 5.64 -11.01
C LYS A 327 -2.84 4.74 -12.24
N VAL A 328 -1.72 4.53 -12.90
CA VAL A 328 -1.61 3.65 -14.07
C VAL A 328 -0.23 3.03 -14.07
N THR A 329 -0.15 1.78 -14.51
CA THR A 329 1.12 1.11 -14.78
C THR A 329 1.00 0.26 -16.04
N ALA A 330 2.02 0.25 -16.88
CA ALA A 330 2.12 -0.66 -18.02
C ALA A 330 3.46 -1.39 -17.94
N LEU A 331 3.42 -2.71 -17.80
CA LEU A 331 4.60 -3.56 -17.68
C LEU A 331 4.70 -4.43 -18.94
N ASN A 332 5.81 -4.27 -19.65
CA ASN A 332 6.10 -5.02 -20.87
C ASN A 332 7.30 -5.93 -20.61
N PHE A 333 7.15 -7.21 -20.92
CA PHE A 333 8.21 -8.21 -20.91
C PHE A 333 8.59 -8.57 -22.33
N ARG A 334 9.90 -8.70 -22.58
CA ARG A 334 10.41 -9.24 -23.83
C ARG A 334 11.46 -10.31 -23.58
N CYS A 335 11.12 -11.54 -23.93
CA CYS A 335 12.05 -12.67 -23.91
C CYS A 335 13.14 -12.43 -24.95
N SER A 336 14.39 -12.32 -24.51
CA SER A 336 15.51 -12.03 -25.39
C SER A 336 16.83 -12.38 -24.75
N ASN A 337 17.84 -12.65 -25.57
CA ASN A 337 19.21 -12.78 -25.09
C ASN A 337 19.75 -11.40 -24.75
N VAL A 338 19.95 -11.14 -23.46
CA VAL A 338 20.45 -9.87 -22.97
C VAL A 338 21.97 -9.92 -22.87
N THR A 339 22.65 -9.16 -23.72
CA THR A 339 24.12 -9.05 -23.72
C THR A 339 24.62 -7.80 -23.02
N THR A 340 23.78 -6.79 -22.84
CA THR A 340 24.11 -5.51 -22.20
C THR A 340 22.93 -4.99 -21.38
N MET A 341 23.19 -4.07 -20.44
CA MET A 341 22.14 -3.46 -19.64
C MET A 341 21.17 -2.67 -20.54
N PRO A 342 19.84 -2.94 -20.49
CA PRO A 342 18.87 -2.25 -21.32
C PRO A 342 18.82 -0.75 -21.01
N LYS A 343 18.59 0.06 -22.04
CA LYS A 343 18.40 1.51 -21.96
C LYS A 343 17.05 1.87 -22.56
N LEU A 344 16.45 2.95 -22.11
CA LEU A 344 15.20 3.44 -22.65
C LEU A 344 15.45 4.18 -23.97
N GLU A 345 14.66 3.89 -25.02
CA GLU A 345 14.72 4.58 -26.32
C GLU A 345 14.33 6.05 -26.20
N GLU A 346 15.09 7.00 -26.77
CA GLU A 346 14.91 8.44 -26.54
C GLU A 346 13.53 9.00 -26.92
N ASP A 347 12.83 8.38 -27.89
CA ASP A 347 11.55 8.86 -28.46
C ASP A 347 10.31 8.16 -27.88
N LYS A 348 10.41 7.53 -26.71
CA LYS A 348 9.26 6.88 -26.07
C LYS A 348 8.28 7.95 -25.56
N ASP A 349 7.09 8.00 -26.15
CA ASP A 349 6.09 9.01 -25.79
C ASP A 349 5.47 8.76 -24.39
N LEU A 350 6.13 9.30 -23.37
CA LEU A 350 5.66 9.28 -21.98
C LEU A 350 4.27 9.95 -21.81
N LEU A 351 3.83 10.77 -22.77
CA LEU A 351 2.51 11.43 -22.73
C LEU A 351 1.37 10.45 -23.05
N ALA A 352 1.64 9.32 -23.69
CA ALA A 352 0.63 8.30 -23.93
C ALA A 352 0.08 7.76 -22.59
N ILE A 353 0.94 7.59 -21.57
CA ILE A 353 0.55 7.17 -20.23
C ILE A 353 -0.29 8.25 -19.52
N ALA A 354 0.08 9.52 -19.70
CA ALA A 354 -0.70 10.64 -19.19
C ALA A 354 -2.11 10.70 -19.79
N THR A 355 -2.21 10.37 -21.08
CA THR A 355 -3.47 10.31 -21.81
C THR A 355 -4.33 9.11 -21.37
N ILE A 356 -3.72 7.99 -20.98
CA ILE A 356 -4.44 6.85 -20.37
C ILE A 356 -5.07 7.28 -19.04
N SER A 357 -4.38 8.11 -18.25
CA SER A 357 -4.90 8.63 -16.98
C SER A 357 -6.04 9.66 -17.15
N SER A 358 -6.06 10.44 -18.24
CA SER A 358 -7.02 11.54 -18.43
C SER A 358 -8.38 11.13 -19.00
N ARG A 359 -8.50 9.99 -19.70
CA ARG A 359 -9.76 9.53 -20.32
C ARG A 359 -10.94 9.28 -19.35
N ASN A 360 -10.71 9.26 -18.03
CA ASN A 360 -11.76 9.00 -17.04
C ASN A 360 -12.38 10.27 -16.42
N ASN A 361 -11.91 11.48 -16.73
CA ASN A 361 -12.47 12.71 -16.14
C ASN A 361 -13.61 13.36 -16.95
N SER A 362 -14.02 12.78 -18.09
CA SER A 362 -14.98 13.41 -19.01
C SER A 362 -16.41 12.84 -18.96
N ASN A 363 -16.70 11.80 -18.16
CA ASN A 363 -18.02 11.17 -18.15
C ASN A 363 -18.82 11.42 -16.86
N ASN A 364 -18.79 12.65 -16.33
CA ASN A 364 -19.73 13.04 -15.27
C ASN A 364 -20.06 14.55 -15.22
N CYS A 365 -20.27 15.16 -16.40
CA CYS A 365 -20.94 16.46 -16.47
C CYS A 365 -21.82 16.48 -17.73
N LEU A 366 -23.04 17.03 -17.59
CA LEU A 366 -24.24 16.87 -18.43
C LEU A 366 -25.03 15.61 -18.01
N VAL A 367 -26.17 15.67 -17.33
CA VAL A 367 -27.30 16.60 -17.48
C VAL A 367 -28.05 16.75 -16.14
N LEU A 368 -28.15 17.99 -15.64
CA LEU A 368 -29.32 18.46 -14.92
C LEU A 368 -29.71 19.82 -15.53
N GLN A 369 -30.74 19.80 -16.36
CA GLN A 369 -31.83 20.76 -16.35
C GLN A 369 -33.05 20.17 -17.07
#